data_AF-U1Q0Z0-F1
#
_entry.id   AF-U1Q0Z0-F1
#
_cell.length_a   1.000
_cell.length_b   1.000
_cell.length_c   1.000
_cell.angle_alpha   90.00
_cell.angle_beta   90.00
_cell.angle_gamma   90.00
#
_symmetry.space_group_name_H-M   'P 1'
#
loop_
_entity.id
_entity.type
_entity.pdbx_description
1 polymer ?
#
loop_
_entity_poly.entity_id
_entity_poly.type
_entity_poly.pdbx_seq_one_letter_code
_entity_poly.pdbx_strand_id
1 'polypeptide(L)'
;MPSRRELLGMSTSSDGPNWSEFQWSRIFGFIGGVSVTVLYFWVNLFQYMSDCAAAAIGSVPVGFLLYSFSSQSWQTCMKIAVGTAIGTGLGAYF
;
A
#
# COMPACT_ATOMS: atom_id res chain seq x y z
N MET A 1 49.66 4.54 8.88
CA MET A 1 49.40 3.18 9.41
C MET A 1 47.90 2.94 9.27
N PRO A 2 47.47 1.90 8.53
CA PRO A 2 46.04 1.62 8.36
C PRO A 2 45.43 1.14 9.68
N SER A 3 44.18 1.51 9.93
CA SER A 3 43.49 1.16 11.18
C SER A 3 43.06 -0.31 11.18
N ARG A 4 42.93 -0.97 12.35
CA ARG A 4 42.52 -2.38 12.45
C ARG A 4 41.19 -2.71 11.73
N ARG A 5 40.38 -1.69 11.40
CA ARG A 5 39.10 -1.83 10.70
C ARG A 5 39.26 -2.05 9.19
N GLU A 6 40.30 -1.47 8.58
CA GLU A 6 40.62 -1.66 7.16
C GLU A 6 41.22 -3.05 6.91
N LEU A 7 41.95 -3.61 7.89
CA LEU A 7 42.52 -4.96 7.83
C LEU A 7 41.47 -6.08 7.86
N LEU A 8 40.26 -5.80 8.35
CA LEU A 8 39.20 -6.80 8.49
C LEU A 8 38.27 -6.85 7.26
N GLY A 9 38.58 -6.11 6.19
CA GLY A 9 37.73 -6.11 4.98
C GLY A 9 36.28 -5.75 5.28
N MET A 10 36.04 -5.05 6.39
CA MET A 10 34.71 -4.67 6.82
C MET A 10 34.36 -3.42 6.02
N SER A 11 34.00 -3.64 4.75
CA SER A 11 33.24 -2.67 4.00
C SER A 11 32.08 -2.29 4.90
N THR A 12 32.05 -1.03 5.33
CA THR A 12 30.89 -0.46 5.99
C THR A 12 29.81 -0.39 4.93
N SER A 13 29.21 -1.53 4.60
CA SER A 13 27.89 -1.58 3.99
C SER A 13 26.94 -1.09 5.06
N SER A 14 26.88 0.24 5.13
CA SER A 14 25.92 1.03 5.90
C SER A 14 24.52 0.95 5.25
N ASP A 15 24.29 0.01 4.35
CA ASP A 15 22.97 -0.28 3.78
C ASP A 15 22.17 -1.14 4.76
N GLY A 16 21.93 -0.58 5.95
CA GLY A 16 20.79 -1.00 6.74
C GLY A 16 19.50 -0.72 5.96
N PRO A 17 18.38 -1.39 6.28
CA PRO A 17 17.09 -1.10 5.63
C PRO A 17 16.86 0.40 5.63
N ASN A 18 16.55 1.00 4.47
CA ASN A 18 16.36 2.44 4.34
C ASN A 18 15.04 2.84 5.04
N TRP A 19 15.08 2.93 6.37
CA TRP A 19 13.92 3.12 7.24
C TRP A 19 13.18 4.42 6.91
N SER A 20 13.90 5.43 6.43
CA SER A 20 13.33 6.70 5.99
C SER A 20 12.40 6.52 4.78
N GLU A 21 12.87 5.83 3.75
CA GLU A 21 12.13 5.53 2.52
C GLU A 21 10.93 4.61 2.81
N PHE A 22 11.08 3.67 3.73
CA PHE A 22 10.01 2.80 4.21
C PHE A 22 8.90 3.60 4.93
N GLN A 23 9.25 4.59 5.75
CA GLN A 23 8.29 5.46 6.43
C GLN A 23 7.57 6.40 5.45
N TRP A 24 8.31 7.02 4.53
CA TRP A 24 7.72 7.90 3.51
C TRP A 24 6.74 7.17 2.61
N SER A 25 7.07 5.95 2.17
CA SER A 25 6.18 5.13 1.34
C SER A 25 4.81 4.88 2.00
N ARG A 26 4.80 4.68 3.32
CA ARG A 26 3.55 4.49 4.09
C ARG A 26 2.76 5.77 4.28
N ILE A 27 3.44 6.90 4.52
CA ILE A 27 2.78 8.20 4.63
C ILE A 27 2.11 8.56 3.30
N PHE A 28 2.80 8.35 2.17
CA PHE A 28 2.20 8.53 0.85
C PHE A 28 1.06 7.54 0.60
N GLY A 29 1.20 6.30 1.07
CA GLY A 29 0.11 5.32 1.03
C GLY A 29 -1.15 5.83 1.76
N PHE A 30 -0.98 6.46 2.93
CA PHE A 30 -2.10 6.92 3.74
C PHE A 30 -2.80 8.10 3.08
N ILE A 31 -2.00 9.11 2.69
CA ILE A 31 -2.50 10.31 2.01
C ILE A 31 -3.17 9.91 0.70
N GLY A 32 -2.58 8.99 -0.07
CA GLY A 32 -3.14 8.46 -1.31
C GLY A 32 -4.48 7.76 -1.07
N GLY A 33 -4.56 6.85 -0.10
CA GLY A 33 -5.78 6.16 0.27
C GLY A 33 -6.92 7.12 0.64
N VAL A 34 -6.66 8.06 1.55
CA VAL A 34 -7.65 9.06 1.98
C VAL A 34 -8.08 9.95 0.82
N SER A 35 -7.13 10.45 0.02
CA SER A 35 -7.43 11.34 -1.11
C SER A 35 -8.31 10.64 -2.15
N VAL A 36 -8.00 9.38 -2.48
CA VAL A 36 -8.78 8.57 -3.41
C VAL A 36 -10.19 8.34 -2.88
N THR A 37 -10.34 8.01 -1.59
CA THR A 37 -11.66 7.88 -0.96
C THR A 37 -12.48 9.17 -1.07
N VAL A 38 -11.89 10.31 -0.72
CA VAL A 38 -12.57 11.61 -0.79
C VAL A 38 -13.00 11.92 -2.23
N LEU A 39 -12.12 11.66 -3.21
CA LEU A 39 -12.44 11.85 -4.62
C LEU A 39 -13.62 10.99 -5.08
N TYR A 40 -13.66 9.71 -4.69
CA TYR A 40 -14.76 8.80 -5.05
C TYR A 40 -16.11 9.31 -4.57
N PHE A 41 -16.17 9.80 -3.32
CA PHE A 41 -17.41 10.37 -2.78
C PHE A 41 -17.74 11.72 -3.42
N TRP A 42 -16.74 12.55 -3.71
CA TRP A 42 -16.97 13.88 -4.27
C TRP A 42 -17.57 13.83 -5.68
N VAL A 43 -17.10 12.91 -6.52
CA VAL A 43 -17.64 12.74 -7.89
C VAL A 43 -18.81 11.75 -7.96
N ASN A 44 -19.23 11.21 -6.82
CA ASN A 44 -20.29 10.20 -6.72
C ASN A 44 -20.04 8.98 -7.65
N LEU A 45 -18.78 8.54 -7.70
CA LEU A 45 -18.26 7.63 -8.72
C LEU A 45 -19.05 6.31 -8.83
N PHE A 46 -19.53 5.82 -7.69
CA PHE A 46 -20.21 4.53 -7.58
C PHE A 46 -21.62 4.52 -8.19
N GLN A 47 -22.26 5.68 -8.43
CA GLN A 47 -23.59 5.71 -9.05
C GLN A 47 -23.60 5.35 -10.53
N TYR A 48 -22.45 5.48 -11.20
CA TYR A 48 -22.33 5.27 -12.66
C TYR A 48 -21.59 3.98 -13.01
N MET A 49 -21.22 3.19 -12.00
CA MET A 49 -20.43 1.97 -12.17
C MET A 49 -21.29 0.72 -11.97
N SER A 50 -20.95 -0.35 -12.68
CA SER A 50 -21.48 -1.67 -12.37
C SER A 50 -20.94 -2.16 -11.03
N ASP A 51 -21.68 -3.04 -10.34
CA ASP A 51 -21.33 -3.51 -9.00
C ASP A 51 -19.92 -4.15 -8.93
N CYS A 52 -19.53 -4.91 -9.95
CA CYS A 52 -18.16 -5.45 -10.07
C CYS A 52 -17.09 -4.35 -10.18
N ALA A 53 -17.36 -3.30 -10.96
CA ALA A 53 -16.42 -2.19 -11.12
C ALA A 53 -16.34 -1.35 -9.83
N ALA A 54 -17.48 -1.13 -9.18
CA ALA A 54 -17.57 -0.47 -7.88
C ALA A 54 -16.79 -1.24 -6.80
N ALA A 55 -16.92 -2.55 -6.73
CA ALA A 55 -16.17 -3.40 -5.78
C ALA A 55 -14.66 -3.36 -6.05
N ALA A 56 -14.25 -3.45 -7.32
CA ALA A 56 -12.84 -3.37 -7.70
C ALA A 56 -12.22 -2.02 -7.31
N ILE A 57 -12.87 -0.92 -7.67
CA ILE A 57 -12.38 0.43 -7.42
C ILE A 57 -12.45 0.79 -5.93
N GLY A 58 -13.51 0.38 -5.23
CA GLY A 58 -13.66 0.57 -3.79
C GLY A 58 -12.59 -0.13 -2.95
N SER A 59 -11.99 -1.20 -3.47
CA SER A 59 -10.89 -1.91 -2.78
C SER A 59 -9.54 -1.16 -2.83
N VAL A 60 -9.36 -0.23 -3.77
CA VAL A 60 -8.11 0.52 -3.97
C VAL A 60 -7.72 1.31 -2.70
N PRO A 61 -8.58 2.18 -2.13
CA PRO A 61 -8.24 2.87 -0.89
C PRO A 61 -8.01 1.91 0.29
N VAL A 62 -8.69 0.75 0.33
CA VAL A 62 -8.46 -0.28 1.36
C VAL A 62 -7.03 -0.82 1.27
N GLY A 63 -6.54 -1.12 0.07
CA GLY A 63 -5.16 -1.56 -0.14
C GLY A 63 -4.11 -0.52 0.29
N PHE A 64 -4.33 0.74 -0.07
CA PHE A 64 -3.46 1.85 0.32
C PHE A 64 -3.43 2.08 1.84
N LEU A 65 -4.60 2.07 2.48
CA LEU A 65 -4.68 2.22 3.94
C LEU A 65 -4.05 1.03 4.67
N LEU A 66 -4.29 -0.20 4.19
CA LEU A 66 -3.65 -1.39 4.75
C LEU A 66 -2.13 -1.34 4.62
N TYR A 67 -1.60 -0.90 3.47
CA TYR A 67 -0.17 -0.73 3.28
C TYR A 67 0.42 0.31 4.24
N SER A 68 -0.34 1.36 4.55
CA SER A 68 0.11 2.43 5.45
C SER A 68 0.27 1.94 6.89
N PHE A 69 -0.72 1.19 7.38
CA PHE A 69 -0.74 0.71 8.76
C PHE A 69 0.06 -0.58 8.97
N SER A 70 0.33 -1.35 7.91
CA SER A 70 0.96 -2.66 8.01
C SER A 70 2.45 -2.65 7.65
N SER A 71 3.25 -3.50 8.30
CA SER A 71 4.63 -3.81 7.89
C SER A 71 4.75 -4.80 6.74
N GLN A 72 3.61 -5.21 6.20
CA GLN A 72 3.54 -6.08 5.05
C GLN A 72 4.04 -5.38 3.78
N SER A 73 4.55 -6.16 2.84
CA SER A 73 4.98 -5.65 1.54
C SER A 73 3.76 -5.13 0.75
N TRP A 74 4.02 -4.21 -0.17
CA TRP A 74 2.99 -3.71 -1.10
C TRP A 74 2.25 -4.85 -1.82
N GLN A 75 2.98 -5.90 -2.21
CA GLN A 75 2.41 -7.07 -2.87
C GLN A 75 1.41 -7.81 -1.97
N THR A 76 1.70 -7.96 -0.68
CA THR A 76 0.77 -8.58 0.26
C THR A 76 -0.48 -7.72 0.44
N CYS A 77 -0.33 -6.40 0.58
CA CYS A 77 -1.46 -5.49 0.69
C CYS A 77 -2.35 -5.50 -0.56
N MET A 78 -1.75 -5.58 -1.76
CA MET A 78 -2.49 -5.70 -3.02
C MET A 78 -3.25 -7.02 -3.12
N LYS A 79 -2.68 -8.14 -2.66
CA LYS A 79 -3.39 -9.42 -2.60
C LYS A 79 -4.62 -9.34 -1.69
N ILE A 80 -4.50 -8.67 -0.55
CA ILE A 80 -5.63 -8.45 0.36
C ILE A 80 -6.69 -7.57 -0.32
N ALA A 81 -6.28 -6.46 -0.94
CA ALA A 81 -7.19 -5.58 -1.67
C ALA A 81 -7.96 -6.32 -2.78
N VAL A 82 -7.27 -7.14 -3.58
CA VAL A 82 -7.89 -7.98 -4.61
C VAL A 82 -8.86 -8.99 -3.99
N GLY A 83 -8.49 -9.63 -2.87
CA GLY A 83 -9.38 -10.52 -2.14
C GLY A 83 -10.64 -9.81 -1.64
N THR A 84 -10.49 -8.59 -1.11
CA THR A 84 -11.61 -7.75 -0.70
C THR A 84 -12.49 -7.38 -1.89
N ALA A 85 -11.91 -6.97 -3.02
CA ALA A 85 -12.66 -6.67 -4.25
C ALA A 85 -13.53 -7.85 -4.71
N ILE A 86 -12.94 -9.05 -4.75
CA ILE A 86 -13.65 -10.27 -5.16
C ILE A 86 -14.75 -10.59 -4.14
N GLY A 87 -14.46 -10.52 -2.85
CA GLY A 87 -15.42 -10.80 -1.79
C GLY A 87 -16.61 -9.83 -1.79
N THR A 88 -16.35 -8.54 -1.92
CA THR A 88 -17.40 -7.50 -2.02
C THR A 88 -18.20 -7.64 -3.31
N GLY A 89 -17.53 -7.90 -4.43
CA GLY A 89 -18.19 -8.11 -5.72
C GLY A 89 -19.12 -9.32 -5.69
N LEU A 90 -18.65 -10.47 -5.18
CA LEU A 90 -19.50 -11.65 -5.02
C LEU A 90 -20.64 -11.44 -4.02
N GLY A 91 -20.36 -10.78 -2.89
CA GLY A 91 -21.38 -10.49 -1.87
C GLY A 91 -22.50 -9.56 -2.35
N ALA A 92 -22.31 -8.79 -3.42
CA ALA A 92 -23.37 -8.01 -4.04
C ALA A 92 -24.39 -8.88 -4.82
N TYR A 93 -24.05 -10.13 -5.13
CA TYR A 93 -24.88 -11.06 -5.90
C TYR A 93 -25.62 -12.10 -5.06
N PHE A 94 -25.44 -12.10 -3.73
CA PHE A 94 -26.08 -13.02 -2.78
C PHE A 94 -26.88 -12.25 -1.73
#